data_AF-A0AA88LYF6-F1
#
_entry.id   AF-A0AA88LYF6-F1
#
_cell.length_a   1.000
_cell.length_b   1.000
_cell.length_c   1.000
_cell.angle_alpha   90.00
_cell.angle_beta   90.00
_cell.angle_gamma   90.00
#
_symmetry.space_group_name_H-M   'P 1'
#
loop_
_entity.id
_entity.type
_entity.pdbx_description
1 polymer ?
#
loop_
_entity_poly.entity_id
_entity_poly.type
_entity_poly.pdbx_seq_one_letter_code
_entity_poly.pdbx_strand_id
1 'polypeptide(L)'
;MIHFLFFCCLPGVGLGLEVRQSPSELITKSGDNVQIFCNHNKTDYYVMLWYQRSPGDTAMKLIGYLYNSADTMESAYKDKFNISGNLGGSTAKNGSLTIKVKGSEEDAVYYCAARETH
;
A
#
# COMPACT_ATOMS: atom_id res chain seq x y z
N MET A 1 -29.35 -44.51 -0.06
CA MET A 1 -28.29 -44.48 -1.08
C MET A 1 -27.73 -43.05 -1.11
N ILE A 2 -26.41 -42.95 -1.18
CA ILE A 2 -25.52 -41.82 -0.84
C ILE A 2 -25.69 -40.59 -1.77
N HIS A 3 -25.52 -39.38 -1.22
CA HIS A 3 -24.47 -38.43 -1.65
C HIS A 3 -24.26 -37.31 -0.62
N PHE A 4 -23.30 -37.52 0.29
CA PHE A 4 -22.58 -36.41 0.90
C PHE A 4 -21.52 -35.97 -0.11
N LEU A 5 -21.77 -34.87 -0.81
CA LEU A 5 -20.72 -34.17 -1.56
C LEU A 5 -19.83 -33.47 -0.54
N PHE A 6 -18.76 -34.15 -0.14
CA PHE A 6 -17.66 -33.53 0.59
C PHE A 6 -16.88 -32.68 -0.42
N PHE A 7 -17.29 -31.43 -0.61
CA PHE A 7 -16.49 -30.45 -1.36
C PHE A 7 -15.24 -30.18 -0.53
N CYS A 8 -14.17 -30.93 -0.83
CA CYS A 8 -12.86 -30.70 -0.25
C CYS A 8 -12.39 -29.34 -0.78
N CYS A 9 -12.70 -28.27 -0.05
CA CYS A 9 -11.98 -27.00 -0.19
C CYS A 9 -10.54 -27.28 0.23
N LEU A 10 -9.74 -27.76 -0.73
CA LEU A 10 -8.30 -27.69 -0.60
C LEU A 10 -7.99 -26.21 -0.31
N PRO A 11 -7.35 -25.88 0.83
CA PRO A 11 -6.79 -24.56 1.00
C PRO A 11 -5.70 -24.43 -0.07
N GLY A 12 -6.06 -23.84 -1.19
CA GLY A 12 -5.10 -23.47 -2.22
C GLY A 12 -4.10 -22.53 -1.58
N VAL A 13 -2.89 -23.01 -1.32
CA VAL A 13 -1.78 -22.15 -0.95
C VAL A 13 -1.44 -21.34 -2.19
N GLY A 14 -2.08 -20.18 -2.33
CA GLY A 14 -1.75 -19.23 -3.38
C GLY A 14 -0.33 -18.73 -3.14
N LEU A 15 0.57 -18.93 -4.10
CA LEU A 15 1.95 -18.38 -4.10
C LEU A 15 1.97 -16.86 -4.33
N GLY A 16 0.90 -16.15 -3.93
CA GLY A 16 0.74 -14.72 -4.12
C GLY A 16 1.72 -13.91 -3.27
N LEU A 17 2.08 -12.73 -3.76
CA LEU A 17 2.71 -11.71 -2.94
C LEU A 17 1.69 -11.25 -1.88
N GLU A 18 2.03 -11.42 -0.60
CA GLU A 18 1.29 -10.81 0.49
C GLU A 18 1.86 -9.42 0.79
N VAL A 19 1.04 -8.40 0.61
CA VAL A 19 1.33 -7.01 1.01
C VAL A 19 0.47 -6.68 2.22
N ARG A 20 1.11 -6.21 3.30
CA ARG A 20 0.46 -5.89 4.57
C ARG A 20 0.48 -4.39 4.79
N GLN A 21 -0.68 -3.80 5.07
CA GLN A 21 -0.83 -2.39 5.40
C GLN A 21 -1.37 -2.20 6.82
N SER A 22 -0.87 -1.18 7.51
CA SER A 22 -1.38 -0.77 8.82
C SER A 22 -1.25 0.73 9.03
N PRO A 23 -2.17 1.36 9.78
CA PRO A 23 -3.46 0.82 10.21
C PRO A 23 -4.42 0.62 9.02
N SER A 24 -5.43 -0.23 9.18
CA SER A 24 -6.44 -0.48 8.13
C SER A 24 -7.47 0.65 8.00
N GLU A 25 -7.74 1.33 9.10
CA GLU A 25 -8.68 2.45 9.18
C GLU A 25 -8.19 3.47 10.21
N LEU A 26 -8.46 4.74 9.95
CA LEU A 26 -8.10 5.86 10.81
C LEU A 26 -9.19 6.91 10.75
N ILE A 27 -9.51 7.51 11.90
CA ILE A 27 -10.34 8.71 11.99
C ILE A 27 -9.42 9.83 12.47
N THR A 28 -9.36 10.91 11.69
CA THR A 28 -8.41 12.01 11.89
C THR A 28 -9.14 13.34 11.88
N LYS A 29 -8.42 14.40 12.24
CA LYS A 29 -8.86 15.78 12.17
C LYS A 29 -7.91 16.59 11.30
N SER A 30 -8.41 17.71 10.77
CA SER A 30 -7.57 18.68 10.08
C SER A 30 -6.40 19.11 10.98
N GLY A 31 -5.20 19.10 10.43
CA GLY A 31 -3.95 19.37 11.15
C GLY A 31 -3.20 18.12 11.59
N ASP A 32 -3.83 16.94 11.58
CA ASP A 32 -3.16 15.69 11.94
C ASP A 32 -2.13 15.30 10.87
N ASN A 33 -1.04 14.68 11.33
CA ASN A 33 -0.09 13.98 10.47
C ASN A 33 -0.25 12.48 10.72
N VAL A 34 -0.75 11.75 9.73
CA VAL A 34 -0.92 10.30 9.83
C VAL A 34 0.10 9.56 9.01
N GLN A 35 0.43 8.35 9.45
CA GLN A 35 1.37 7.48 8.76
C GLN A 35 0.74 6.12 8.54
N ILE A 36 0.76 5.68 7.29
CA ILE A 36 0.32 4.35 6.86
C ILE A 36 1.59 3.57 6.50
N PHE A 37 1.75 2.40 7.09
CA PHE A 37 2.87 1.49 6.85
C PHE A 37 2.46 0.43 5.83
N CYS A 38 3.43 -0.01 5.04
CA CYS A 38 3.30 -1.08 4.07
C CYS A 38 4.53 -1.98 4.14
N ASN A 39 4.33 -3.29 4.18
CA ASN A 39 5.41 -4.26 4.19
C ASN A 39 5.10 -5.52 3.36
N HIS A 40 6.14 -6.17 2.87
CA HIS A 40 6.06 -7.48 2.22
C HIS A 40 7.37 -8.27 2.32
N ASN A 41 7.28 -9.58 2.13
CA ASN A 41 8.40 -10.50 2.29
C ASN A 41 9.16 -10.84 1.00
N LYS A 42 8.73 -10.32 -0.17
CA LYS A 42 9.46 -10.49 -1.44
C LYS A 42 10.75 -9.67 -1.44
N THR A 43 11.89 -10.34 -1.50
CA THR A 43 13.22 -9.74 -1.27
C THR A 43 13.79 -9.06 -2.52
N ASP A 44 13.28 -9.43 -3.68
CA ASP A 44 13.59 -8.98 -5.05
C ASP A 44 12.66 -7.86 -5.55
N TYR A 45 11.69 -7.45 -4.72
CA TYR A 45 10.73 -6.39 -5.07
C TYR A 45 11.25 -5.05 -4.52
N TYR A 46 11.94 -4.30 -5.37
CA TYR A 46 12.61 -3.05 -5.00
C TYR A 46 11.76 -1.80 -5.24
N VAL A 47 10.49 -1.95 -5.60
CA VAL A 47 9.58 -0.82 -5.79
C VAL A 47 8.32 -0.99 -4.96
N MET A 48 7.95 0.09 -4.26
CA MET A 48 6.69 0.21 -3.52
C MET A 48 5.93 1.44 -4.01
N LEU A 49 4.73 1.24 -4.51
CA LEU A 49 3.87 2.29 -5.04
C LEU A 49 2.77 2.63 -4.04
N TRP A 50 2.35 3.88 -4.02
CA TRP A 50 1.24 4.37 -3.20
C TRP A 50 0.18 5.01 -4.09
N TYR A 51 -1.08 4.63 -3.84
CA TYR A 51 -2.23 5.11 -4.57
C TYR A 51 -3.29 5.67 -3.64
N GLN A 52 -4.01 6.67 -4.13
CA GLN A 52 -5.20 7.22 -3.51
C GLN A 52 -6.43 6.86 -4.34
N ARG A 53 -7.51 6.44 -3.69
CA ARG A 53 -8.84 6.33 -4.29
C ARG A 53 -9.85 7.15 -3.49
N SER A 54 -10.28 8.27 -4.06
CA SER A 54 -11.26 9.16 -3.46
C SER A 54 -12.65 8.50 -3.39
N PRO A 55 -13.53 8.91 -2.46
CA PRO A 55 -14.91 8.44 -2.41
C PRO A 55 -15.64 8.66 -3.74
N GLY A 56 -16.27 7.61 -4.26
CA GLY A 56 -16.98 7.66 -5.55
C GLY A 56 -16.10 7.45 -6.79
N ASP A 57 -14.77 7.52 -6.67
CA ASP A 57 -13.86 7.22 -7.77
C ASP A 57 -13.65 5.70 -7.93
N THR A 58 -13.66 5.22 -9.17
CA THR A 58 -13.30 3.84 -9.50
C THR A 58 -11.80 3.68 -9.77
N ALA A 59 -11.16 4.74 -10.28
CA ALA A 59 -9.74 4.77 -10.59
C ALA A 59 -8.88 5.07 -9.36
N MET A 60 -7.70 4.44 -9.31
CA MET A 60 -6.67 4.74 -8.34
C MET A 60 -5.68 5.75 -8.94
N LYS A 61 -5.43 6.86 -8.24
CA LYS A 61 -4.47 7.90 -8.63
C LYS A 61 -3.13 7.60 -7.96
N LEU A 62 -2.05 7.61 -8.74
CA LEU A 62 -0.70 7.42 -8.21
C LEU A 62 -0.30 8.64 -7.37
N ILE A 63 0.14 8.40 -6.14
CA ILE A 63 0.73 9.42 -5.26
C ILE A 63 2.22 9.54 -5.56
N GLY A 64 2.88 8.39 -5.66
CA GLY A 64 4.31 8.26 -5.84
C GLY A 64 4.79 6.84 -5.57
N TYR A 65 6.10 6.64 -5.60
CA TYR A 65 6.72 5.35 -5.32
C TYR A 65 8.10 5.49 -4.69
N LEU A 66 8.54 4.44 -3.99
CA LEU A 66 9.94 4.20 -3.64
C LEU A 66 10.57 3.28 -4.67
N TYR A 67 11.79 3.56 -5.08
CA TYR A 67 12.69 2.62 -5.72
C TYR A 67 13.96 2.48 -4.86
N ASN A 68 14.21 1.29 -4.33
CA ASN A 68 15.18 1.06 -3.26
C ASN A 68 14.91 1.97 -2.05
N SER A 69 15.65 3.07 -1.91
CA SER A 69 15.46 4.06 -0.83
C SER A 69 15.14 5.46 -1.36
N ALA A 70 15.05 5.63 -2.68
CA ALA A 70 14.74 6.90 -3.33
C ALA A 70 13.24 7.00 -3.59
N ASP A 71 12.61 8.11 -3.19
CA ASP A 71 11.22 8.40 -3.48
C ASP A 71 11.05 9.19 -4.79
N THR A 72 9.88 9.04 -5.41
CA THR A 72 9.43 9.85 -6.54
C THR A 72 7.96 10.15 -6.31
N MET A 73 7.61 11.43 -6.30
CA MET A 73 6.27 11.92 -5.98
C MET A 73 5.66 12.63 -7.19
N GLU A 74 4.39 12.33 -7.46
CA GLU A 74 3.58 13.10 -8.41
C GLU A 74 3.40 14.54 -7.90
N SER A 75 3.45 15.52 -8.80
CA SER A 75 3.53 16.94 -8.43
C SER A 75 2.35 17.40 -7.56
N ALA A 76 1.16 16.89 -7.82
CA ALA A 76 -0.06 17.20 -7.08
C ALA A 76 -0.01 16.77 -5.60
N TYR A 77 0.89 15.85 -5.24
CA TYR A 77 0.95 15.23 -3.93
C TYR A 77 2.09 15.75 -3.03
N LYS A 78 3.09 16.46 -3.60
CA LYS A 78 4.33 16.85 -2.90
C LYS A 78 4.12 17.71 -1.65
N ASP A 79 3.06 18.52 -1.60
CA ASP A 79 2.84 19.45 -0.48
C ASP A 79 2.24 18.77 0.76
N LYS A 80 1.49 17.68 0.54
CA LYS A 80 0.66 17.04 1.58
C LYS A 80 1.09 15.61 1.91
N PHE A 81 1.86 14.98 1.03
CA PHE A 81 2.24 13.58 1.16
C PHE A 81 3.76 13.44 1.16
N ASN A 82 4.25 12.41 1.84
CA ASN A 82 5.65 12.04 1.85
C ASN A 82 5.76 10.52 1.90
N ILE A 83 6.65 9.94 1.10
CA ILE A 83 6.93 8.51 1.13
C ILE A 83 8.30 8.29 1.78
N SER A 84 8.45 7.24 2.59
CA SER A 84 9.71 6.89 3.24
C SER A 84 9.86 5.39 3.36
N GLY A 85 11.09 4.88 3.34
CA GLY A 85 11.33 3.45 3.44
C GLY A 85 12.67 3.04 2.85
N ASN A 86 13.04 1.80 3.10
CA ASN A 86 14.22 1.18 2.48
C ASN A 86 13.85 -0.21 1.99
N LEU A 87 13.84 -0.36 0.68
CA LEU A 87 13.53 -1.60 -0.02
C LEU A 87 14.80 -2.36 -0.46
N GLY A 88 15.99 -1.89 -0.10
CA GLY A 88 17.26 -2.53 -0.44
C GLY A 88 17.50 -3.86 0.29
N GLY A 89 18.59 -4.53 -0.06
CA GLY A 89 19.03 -5.78 0.58
C GLY A 89 18.13 -6.99 0.32
N SER A 90 18.29 -8.02 1.15
CA SER A 90 17.61 -9.33 1.00
C SER A 90 16.63 -9.64 2.12
N THR A 91 16.15 -8.61 2.83
CA THR A 91 15.18 -8.73 3.92
C THR A 91 13.77 -8.34 3.47
N ALA A 92 12.79 -8.51 4.36
CA ALA A 92 11.45 -7.95 4.19
C ALA A 92 11.53 -6.44 3.90
N LYS A 93 10.65 -5.98 3.02
CA LYS A 93 10.60 -4.61 2.56
C LYS A 93 9.58 -3.83 3.37
N ASN A 94 9.93 -2.60 3.71
CA ASN A 94 9.09 -1.73 4.53
C ASN A 94 9.14 -0.31 3.97
N GLY A 95 7.95 0.28 3.86
CA GLY A 95 7.79 1.69 3.52
C GLY A 95 6.57 2.27 4.21
N SER A 96 6.46 3.59 4.17
CA SER A 96 5.36 4.33 4.75
C SER A 96 4.96 5.50 3.88
N LEU A 97 3.68 5.84 3.97
CA LEU A 97 3.09 7.06 3.43
C LEU A 97 2.68 7.93 4.61
N THR A 98 3.26 9.13 4.69
CA THR A 98 2.83 10.18 5.61
C THR A 98 1.89 11.14 4.89
N ILE A 99 0.76 11.46 5.54
CA ILE A 99 -0.29 12.32 5.00
C ILE A 99 -0.50 13.47 5.99
N LYS A 100 -0.39 14.71 5.49
CA LYS A 100 -0.74 15.93 6.21
C LYS A 100 -2.21 16.25 5.95
N VAL A 101 -3.08 15.95 6.90
CA VAL A 101 -4.53 16.11 6.75
C VAL A 101 -4.88 17.60 6.77
N LYS A 102 -5.44 18.12 5.68
CA LYS A 102 -5.87 19.52 5.54
C LYS A 102 -7.37 19.65 5.30
N GLY A 103 -8.02 18.65 4.72
CA GLY A 103 -9.45 18.68 4.43
C GLY A 103 -9.97 17.37 3.85
N SER A 104 -11.10 17.45 3.13
CA SER A 104 -11.80 16.29 2.58
C SER A 104 -11.05 15.60 1.44
N GLU A 105 -10.06 16.25 0.82
CA GLU A 105 -9.25 15.61 -0.23
C GLU A 105 -8.41 14.44 0.30
N GLU A 106 -8.04 14.47 1.59
CA GLU A 106 -7.29 13.39 2.23
C GLU A 106 -8.19 12.30 2.82
N ASP A 107 -9.52 12.50 2.80
CA ASP A 107 -10.49 11.46 3.14
C ASP A 107 -10.66 10.51 1.93
N ALA A 108 -9.91 9.42 1.96
CA ALA A 108 -9.79 8.49 0.84
C ALA A 108 -9.31 7.12 1.32
N VAL A 109 -9.41 6.12 0.44
CA VAL A 109 -8.76 4.83 0.65
C VAL A 109 -7.36 4.87 0.04
N TYR A 110 -6.36 4.41 0.79
CA TYR A 110 -4.96 4.40 0.38
C TYR A 110 -4.46 2.97 0.20
N TYR A 111 -3.91 2.69 -0.97
CA TYR A 111 -3.39 1.37 -1.33
C TYR A 111 -1.89 1.44 -1.53
N CYS A 112 -1.16 0.48 -0.98
CA CYS A 112 0.22 0.21 -1.39
C CYS A 112 0.28 -1.02 -2.30
N ALA A 113 1.23 -1.02 -3.21
CA ALA A 113 1.54 -2.15 -4.06
C ALA A 113 3.06 -2.33 -4.14
N ALA A 114 3.51 -3.55 -4.41
CA ALA A 114 4.93 -3.82 -4.63
C ALA A 114 5.14 -4.46 -6.00
N ARG A 115 6.27 -4.14 -6.63
CA ARG A 115 6.69 -4.75 -7.90
C ARG A 115 8.17 -5.12 -7.89
N GLU A 116 8.49 -6.14 -8.66
CA GLU A 116 9.86 -6.46 -9.09
C GLU A 116 10.39 -5.35 -10.01
N THR A 117 11.72 -5.21 -10.08
CA THR A 117 12.37 -4.43 -11.14
C THR A 117 13.02 -5.37 -12.13
N HIS A 118 12.45 -5.42 -13.34
CA HIS A 118 13.07 -6.07 -14.50
C HIS A 118 14.28 -5.28 -15.00
#